data_AF-A0A818KCX9-F1
#
_entry.id   AF-A0A818KCX9-F1
#
_cell.length_a   1.000
_cell.length_b   1.000
_cell.length_c   1.000
_cell.angle_alpha   90.00
_cell.angle_beta   90.00
_cell.angle_gamma   90.00
#
_symmetry.space_group_name_H-M   'P 1'
#
loop_
_entity.id
_entity.type
_entity.pdbx_description
1 polymer ?
#
loop_
_entity_poly.entity_id
_entity_poly.type
_entity_poly.pdbx_seq_one_letter_code
_entity_poly.pdbx_strand_id
1 'polypeptide(L)'
;MLDVVANHVGPNVTNNYFPFNKNEYFHQPLCFIKDYSNQTEVEFCSIGDEQSSLPDLNTENNFVISTFLSWINETILKYKFDGIRVDTFRHIRQSFWKEYTCYANVYLLGEVATSNTSYVGSYQNVADGILHYPLYFVLKQVFQDDNQLRQSMFILENQVKENEKYFKDTTLCGIFLDNHDQDRFLNHTQNSIRIQNALVYLMFSDGIPIIYMGTEQNFTGNPNEKNGATDPWNREPLWRSSYNRSTWIYKYLTKLNQIRFLLKENYGEEFFLSHQQTIYIDHNTYVYKKGPLMVIVSNQSFQQTKNFSLYSTINFNQWKDLLSNKIYEINHYNQLKIDNWLPQLLLPVSSLIFPFCSA
;
A
#
# COMPACT_ATOMS: atom_id res chain seq x y z
N MET A 1 -4.32 7.87 12.65
CA MET A 1 -2.92 7.97 12.17
C MET A 1 -2.64 9.40 11.76
N LEU A 2 -1.52 9.98 12.20
CA LEU A 2 -1.07 11.34 11.86
C LEU A 2 0.07 11.29 10.83
N ASP A 3 0.07 12.17 9.84
CA ASP A 3 1.22 12.38 8.95
C ASP A 3 2.21 13.37 9.60
N VAL A 4 3.50 13.04 9.61
CA VAL A 4 4.55 13.86 10.24
C VAL A 4 5.78 13.97 9.34
N VAL A 5 6.44 15.13 9.39
CA VAL A 5 7.67 15.43 8.67
C VAL A 5 8.75 15.81 9.68
N ALA A 6 9.90 15.13 9.62
CA ALA A 6 11.09 15.49 10.40
C ALA A 6 12.28 15.95 9.53
N ASN A 7 12.22 15.70 8.22
CA ASN A 7 13.32 15.94 7.29
C ASN A 7 13.57 17.43 7.04
N HIS A 8 12.51 18.16 6.70
CA HIS A 8 12.62 19.49 6.17
C HIS A 8 11.54 20.41 6.72
N VAL A 9 11.73 21.71 6.48
CA VAL A 9 10.69 22.73 6.66
C VAL A 9 10.20 23.22 5.29
N GLY A 10 9.10 23.98 5.29
CA GLY A 10 8.59 24.58 4.06
C GLY A 10 9.59 25.55 3.41
N PRO A 11 9.39 25.90 2.13
CA PRO A 11 10.27 26.80 1.40
C PRO A 11 10.36 28.16 2.09
N ASN A 12 11.49 28.83 1.88
CA ASN A 12 11.89 30.02 2.63
C ASN A 12 11.08 31.28 2.27
N VAL A 13 9.83 31.36 2.72
CA VAL A 13 8.98 32.53 2.47
C VAL A 13 9.25 33.64 3.50
N THR A 14 9.74 33.30 4.70
CA THR A 14 9.89 34.28 5.80
C THR A 14 11.10 34.09 6.75
N ASN A 15 11.95 33.06 6.58
CA ASN A 15 13.05 32.70 7.50
C ASN A 15 12.67 32.48 8.99
N ASN A 16 11.38 32.40 9.31
CA ASN A 16 10.90 32.30 10.69
C ASN A 16 10.52 30.87 11.06
N TYR A 17 11.48 29.94 10.99
CA TYR A 17 11.27 28.58 11.46
C TYR A 17 11.35 28.54 12.98
N PHE A 18 10.35 27.95 13.63
CA PHE A 18 10.34 27.74 15.07
C PHE A 18 10.17 26.25 15.38
N PRO A 19 10.98 25.68 16.29
CA PRO A 19 12.07 26.31 17.04
C PRO A 19 13.40 26.39 16.26
N PHE A 20 13.45 25.93 15.01
CA PHE A 20 14.67 25.83 14.21
C PHE A 20 15.09 27.16 13.56
N ASN A 21 15.28 28.21 14.35
CA ASN A 21 15.51 29.58 13.87
C ASN A 21 16.98 29.96 13.61
N LYS A 22 17.89 28.98 13.48
CA LYS A 22 19.32 29.20 13.23
C LYS A 22 19.84 28.28 12.14
N ASN A 23 20.81 28.77 11.37
CA ASN A 23 21.44 28.01 10.27
C ASN A 23 22.11 26.71 10.74
N GLU A 24 22.59 26.64 11.98
CA GLU A 24 23.22 25.42 12.54
C GLU A 24 22.24 24.23 12.70
N TYR A 25 20.94 24.50 12.63
CA TYR A 25 19.89 23.47 12.66
C TYR A 25 19.56 22.91 11.27
N PHE A 26 20.24 23.39 10.22
CA PHE A 26 20.08 22.91 8.85
C PHE A 26 21.42 22.38 8.33
N HIS A 27 21.37 21.46 7.38
CA HIS A 27 22.59 21.00 6.72
C HIS A 27 23.27 22.11 5.94
N GLN A 28 24.61 22.18 6.04
CA GLN A 28 25.43 23.23 5.44
C GLN A 28 26.71 22.64 4.82
N PRO A 29 27.19 23.17 3.68
CA PRO A 29 26.53 24.20 2.86
C PRO A 29 25.25 23.66 2.21
N LEU A 30 24.35 24.55 1.77
CA LEU A 30 23.16 24.14 1.01
C LEU A 30 23.59 23.34 -0.23
N CYS A 31 23.00 22.16 -0.39
CA CYS A 31 23.12 21.33 -1.58
C CYS A 31 21.75 20.73 -1.92
N PHE A 32 21.60 20.27 -3.16
CA PHE A 32 20.41 19.57 -3.64
C PHE A 32 20.81 18.15 -4.03
N ILE A 33 19.90 17.20 -3.81
CA ILE A 33 20.13 15.79 -4.17
C ILE A 33 20.28 15.69 -5.69
N LYS A 34 21.44 15.25 -6.17
CA LYS A 34 21.71 15.05 -7.61
C LYS A 34 21.67 13.58 -7.97
N ASP A 35 22.15 12.73 -7.06
CA ASP A 35 22.20 11.28 -7.26
C ASP A 35 21.45 10.55 -6.14
N TYR A 36 20.25 10.05 -6.46
CA TYR A 36 19.43 9.25 -5.54
C TYR A 36 19.98 7.85 -5.24
N SER A 37 21.08 7.44 -5.89
CA SER A 37 21.85 6.25 -5.53
C SER A 37 22.95 6.54 -4.50
N ASN A 38 23.29 7.81 -4.29
CA ASN A 38 24.21 8.26 -3.24
C ASN A 38 23.42 8.53 -1.95
N GLN A 39 23.43 7.58 -1.01
CA GLN A 39 22.68 7.70 0.24
C GLN A 39 23.07 8.94 1.06
N THR A 40 24.35 9.35 1.02
CA THR A 40 24.80 10.56 1.72
C THR A 40 24.15 11.81 1.13
N GLU A 41 24.02 11.91 -0.19
CA GLU A 41 23.28 13.04 -0.77
C GLU A 41 21.81 13.00 -0.38
N VAL A 42 21.19 11.82 -0.41
CA VAL A 42 19.78 11.64 -0.05
C VAL A 42 19.50 12.08 1.39
N GLU A 43 20.46 11.89 2.31
CA GLU A 43 20.32 12.22 3.74
C GLU A 43 20.79 13.63 4.15
N PHE A 44 21.65 14.28 3.36
CA PHE A 44 22.29 15.55 3.75
C PHE A 44 22.01 16.72 2.81
N CYS A 45 21.38 16.48 1.65
CA CYS A 45 21.03 17.53 0.71
C CYS A 45 19.51 17.76 0.65
N SER A 46 19.13 19.01 0.38
CA SER A 46 17.75 19.43 0.32
C SER A 46 17.00 18.82 -0.85
N ILE A 47 15.74 18.48 -0.58
CA ILE A 47 14.74 18.13 -1.59
C ILE A 47 14.33 19.40 -2.34
N GLY A 48 14.05 19.26 -3.64
CA GLY A 48 13.69 20.36 -4.53
C GLY A 48 14.92 20.96 -5.22
N ASP A 49 14.81 22.25 -5.55
CA ASP A 49 15.81 23.01 -6.31
C ASP A 49 15.90 24.45 -5.79
N GLU A 50 16.64 25.31 -6.48
CA GLU A 50 16.79 26.72 -6.09
C GLU A 50 15.47 27.49 -6.08
N GLN A 51 14.45 27.04 -6.83
CA GLN A 51 13.15 27.71 -6.91
C GLN A 51 12.17 27.22 -5.84
N SER A 52 12.26 25.94 -5.47
CA SER A 52 11.33 25.27 -4.53
C SER A 52 12.09 24.41 -3.51
N SER A 53 13.14 24.97 -2.91
CA SER A 53 13.96 24.28 -1.90
C SER A 53 13.15 23.97 -0.65
N LEU A 54 13.30 22.75 -0.14
CA LEU A 54 12.85 22.34 1.18
C LEU A 54 14.09 22.29 2.10
N PRO A 55 14.33 23.32 2.94
CA PRO A 55 15.54 23.38 3.76
C PRO A 55 15.64 22.17 4.69
N ASP A 56 16.76 21.48 4.56
CA ASP A 56 17.00 20.17 5.17
C ASP A 56 17.54 20.33 6.60
N LEU A 57 16.84 19.74 7.58
CA LEU A 57 17.18 19.85 8.98
C LEU A 57 18.37 18.94 9.31
N ASN A 58 19.31 19.49 10.07
CA ASN A 58 20.50 18.77 10.54
C ASN A 58 20.11 17.77 11.64
N THR A 59 19.74 16.56 11.23
CA THR A 59 19.29 15.49 12.15
C THR A 59 20.45 14.81 12.91
N GLU A 60 21.66 15.35 12.82
CA GLU A 60 22.84 15.03 13.64
C GLU A 60 23.02 16.04 14.78
N ASN A 61 22.34 17.20 14.72
CA ASN A 61 22.40 18.22 15.75
C ASN A 61 21.56 17.79 16.97
N ASN A 62 22.19 17.72 18.15
CA ASN A 62 21.53 17.30 19.40
C ASN A 62 20.28 18.12 19.75
N PHE A 63 20.25 19.41 19.44
CA PHE A 63 19.07 20.24 19.67
C PHE A 63 17.91 19.85 18.73
N VAL A 64 18.21 19.59 17.45
CA VAL A 64 17.21 19.14 16.46
C VAL A 64 16.64 17.78 16.85
N ILE A 65 17.51 16.82 17.19
CA ILE A 65 17.12 15.48 17.64
C ILE A 65 16.21 15.56 18.86
N SER A 66 16.69 16.18 19.95
CA SER A 66 15.92 16.25 21.21
C SER A 66 14.59 16.99 21.05
N THR A 67 14.55 18.02 20.19
CA THR A 67 13.31 18.73 19.85
C THR A 67 12.31 17.78 19.20
N PHE A 68 12.71 17.02 18.17
CA PHE A 68 11.80 16.11 17.48
C PHE A 68 11.33 14.95 18.36
N LEU A 69 12.22 14.38 19.17
CA LEU A 69 11.86 13.31 20.11
C LEU A 69 10.85 13.78 21.17
N SER A 70 11.05 14.99 21.73
CA SER A 70 10.07 15.58 22.67
C SER A 70 8.76 15.89 21.95
N TRP A 71 8.84 16.53 20.78
CA TRP A 71 7.68 16.95 20.01
C TRP A 71 6.79 15.78 19.63
N ILE A 72 7.35 14.67 19.13
CA ILE A 72 6.53 13.53 18.73
C ILE A 72 5.84 12.89 19.93
N ASN A 73 6.57 12.64 21.02
CA ASN A 73 6.01 12.08 22.24
C ASN A 73 4.88 12.97 22.79
N GLU A 74 5.10 14.28 22.91
CA GLU A 74 4.10 15.24 23.36
C GLU A 74 2.88 15.29 22.43
N THR A 75 3.10 15.25 21.11
CA THR A 75 2.02 15.26 20.11
C THR A 75 1.15 14.02 20.22
N ILE A 76 1.75 12.84 20.35
CA ILE A 76 1.04 11.58 20.57
C ILE A 76 0.25 11.62 21.87
N LEU A 77 0.86 12.03 22.99
CA LEU A 77 0.19 12.08 24.28
C LEU A 77 -0.97 13.11 24.31
N LYS A 78 -0.76 14.27 23.69
CA LYS A 78 -1.74 15.36 23.68
C LYS A 78 -2.96 15.04 22.83
N TYR A 79 -2.75 14.52 21.62
CA TYR A 79 -3.83 14.29 20.66
C TYR A 79 -4.28 12.84 20.58
N LYS A 80 -3.59 11.92 21.26
CA LYS A 80 -3.91 10.49 21.36
C LYS A 80 -3.97 9.81 19.99
N PHE A 81 -3.00 10.10 19.12
CA PHE A 81 -2.89 9.38 17.85
C PHE A 81 -2.44 7.95 18.09
N ASP A 82 -3.08 6.97 17.45
CA ASP A 82 -2.76 5.54 17.59
C ASP A 82 -1.61 5.05 16.68
N GLY A 83 -1.09 5.95 15.84
CA GLY A 83 -0.03 5.65 14.89
C GLY A 83 0.32 6.85 14.02
N ILE A 84 1.45 6.76 13.34
CA ILE A 84 1.99 7.83 12.50
C ILE A 84 2.43 7.31 11.13
N ARG A 85 2.21 8.11 10.09
CA ARG A 85 2.85 7.98 8.79
C ARG A 85 3.97 9.00 8.76
N VAL A 86 5.19 8.57 8.44
CA VAL A 86 6.36 9.46 8.43
C VAL A 86 6.79 9.70 7.00
N ASP A 87 6.67 10.96 6.60
CA ASP A 87 7.09 11.46 5.31
C ASP A 87 8.60 11.33 5.10
N THR A 88 9.03 11.23 3.84
CA THR A 88 10.45 11.37 3.44
C THR A 88 11.43 10.54 4.28
N PHE A 89 11.01 9.35 4.73
CA PHE A 89 11.73 8.54 5.72
C PHE A 89 13.16 8.17 5.30
N ARG A 90 13.40 7.97 4.00
CA ARG A 90 14.72 7.64 3.45
C ARG A 90 15.74 8.78 3.41
N HIS A 91 15.29 10.01 3.69
CA HIS A 91 16.08 11.23 3.69
C HIS A 91 16.68 11.57 5.06
N ILE A 92 16.44 10.74 6.07
CA ILE A 92 17.12 10.84 7.37
C ILE A 92 17.78 9.49 7.68
N ARG A 93 18.99 9.56 8.25
CA ARG A 93 19.74 8.36 8.69
C ARG A 93 18.90 7.45 9.57
N GLN A 94 19.01 6.14 9.36
CA GLN A 94 18.22 5.14 10.09
C GLN A 94 18.37 5.20 11.61
N SER A 95 19.53 5.62 12.13
CA SER A 95 19.76 5.71 13.58
C SER A 95 18.90 6.78 14.27
N PHE A 96 18.51 7.85 13.58
CA PHE A 96 17.53 8.82 14.11
C PHE A 96 16.17 8.15 14.28
N TRP A 97 15.73 7.39 13.28
CA TRP A 97 14.42 6.73 13.30
C TRP A 97 14.28 5.70 14.40
N LYS A 98 15.36 4.97 14.73
CA LYS A 98 15.33 4.02 15.85
C LYS A 98 14.94 4.69 17.17
N GLU A 99 15.45 5.89 17.44
CA GLU A 99 15.09 6.66 18.64
C GLU A 99 13.70 7.27 18.49
N TYR A 100 13.39 7.83 17.32
CA TYR A 100 12.11 8.47 17.04
C TYR A 100 10.91 7.51 17.19
N THR A 101 11.01 6.29 16.64
CA THR A 101 10.00 5.24 16.77
C THR A 101 9.76 4.88 18.23
N CYS A 102 10.83 4.80 19.04
CA CYS A 102 10.74 4.53 20.48
C CYS A 102 10.00 5.66 21.23
N TYR A 103 10.30 6.93 20.94
CA TYR A 103 9.65 8.08 21.57
C TYR A 103 8.21 8.28 21.11
N ALA A 104 7.90 7.98 19.85
CA ALA A 104 6.52 8.00 19.37
C ALA A 104 5.65 6.96 20.09
N ASN A 105 6.22 5.77 20.36
CA ASN A 105 5.59 4.66 21.09
C ASN A 105 4.18 4.28 20.58
N VAL A 106 4.00 4.39 19.27
CA VAL A 106 2.81 4.00 18.50
C VAL A 106 3.26 3.45 17.17
N TYR A 107 2.38 2.74 16.46
CA TYR A 107 2.72 2.15 15.17
C TYR A 107 3.22 3.21 14.17
N LEU A 108 4.45 3.04 13.68
CA LEU A 108 5.09 3.91 12.69
C LEU A 108 5.11 3.26 11.30
N LEU A 109 4.56 3.99 10.32
CA LEU A 109 4.58 3.64 8.91
C LEU A 109 5.47 4.62 8.13
N GLY A 110 6.69 4.20 7.79
CA GLY A 110 7.66 5.06 7.09
C GLY A 110 7.46 5.11 5.58
N GLU A 111 7.68 6.27 4.96
CA GLU A 111 7.71 6.43 3.51
C GLU A 111 9.11 6.26 2.91
N VAL A 112 9.32 5.18 2.16
CA VAL A 112 10.54 4.96 1.36
C VAL A 112 10.15 4.84 -0.11
N ALA A 113 10.06 5.98 -0.80
CA ALA A 113 9.54 6.07 -2.17
C ALA A 113 10.55 5.59 -3.24
N THR A 114 10.69 4.28 -3.40
CA THR A 114 11.46 3.65 -4.49
C THR A 114 10.97 2.23 -4.77
N SER A 115 11.22 1.72 -5.97
CA SER A 115 10.89 0.34 -6.37
C SER A 115 11.89 -0.70 -5.87
N ASN A 116 13.02 -0.30 -5.28
CA ASN A 116 14.05 -1.22 -4.82
C ASN A 116 13.62 -1.95 -3.53
N THR A 117 13.21 -3.21 -3.66
CA THR A 117 12.72 -4.06 -2.57
C THR A 117 13.72 -4.21 -1.42
N SER A 118 15.00 -4.45 -1.70
CA SER A 118 15.99 -4.68 -0.64
C SER A 118 16.31 -3.39 0.12
N TYR A 119 16.38 -2.27 -0.58
CA TYR A 119 16.56 -0.96 0.02
C TYR A 119 15.37 -0.62 0.92
N VAL A 120 14.14 -0.72 0.41
CA VAL A 120 12.90 -0.42 1.17
C VAL A 120 12.75 -1.35 2.37
N GLY A 121 12.93 -2.66 2.19
CA GLY A 121 12.83 -3.65 3.25
C GLY A 121 13.82 -3.40 4.40
N SER A 122 15.01 -2.88 4.09
CA SER A 122 16.02 -2.56 5.11
C SER A 122 15.55 -1.51 6.14
N TYR A 123 14.66 -0.59 5.75
CA TYR A 123 14.12 0.44 6.64
C TYR A 123 13.10 -0.10 7.65
N GLN A 124 12.55 -1.31 7.43
CA GLN A 124 11.69 -1.96 8.43
C GLN A 124 12.46 -2.38 9.70
N ASN A 125 13.79 -2.29 9.69
CA ASN A 125 14.58 -2.49 10.92
C ASN A 125 14.48 -1.31 11.90
N VAL A 126 14.00 -0.16 11.46
CA VAL A 126 13.87 1.08 12.26
C VAL A 126 12.45 1.67 12.26
N ALA A 127 11.49 0.93 11.72
CA ALA A 127 10.06 1.25 11.68
C ALA A 127 9.23 -0.02 11.96
N ASP A 128 7.97 0.11 12.35
CA ASP A 128 7.08 -1.05 12.46
C ASP A 128 6.66 -1.54 11.06
N GLY A 129 6.24 -0.59 10.22
CA GLY A 129 5.86 -0.82 8.84
C GLY A 129 6.45 0.21 7.89
N ILE A 130 6.45 -0.13 6.60
CA ILE A 130 6.89 0.77 5.52
C ILE A 130 5.80 0.82 4.45
N LEU A 131 5.60 1.98 3.83
CA LEU A 131 4.77 2.11 2.63
C LEU A 131 5.39 1.28 1.50
N HIS A 132 4.62 0.34 0.98
CA HIS A 132 5.12 -0.76 0.19
C HIS A 132 5.25 -0.40 -1.31
N TYR A 133 6.06 0.63 -1.59
CA TYR A 133 6.32 1.13 -2.94
C TYR A 133 6.78 0.05 -3.96
N PRO A 134 7.65 -0.92 -3.62
CA PRO A 134 8.02 -2.00 -4.54
C PRO A 134 6.81 -2.76 -5.09
N LEU A 135 5.87 -3.14 -4.23
CA LEU A 135 4.63 -3.79 -4.65
C LEU A 135 3.70 -2.84 -5.40
N TYR A 136 3.60 -1.57 -4.99
CA TYR A 136 2.81 -0.57 -5.73
C TYR A 136 3.19 -0.52 -7.22
N PHE A 137 4.49 -0.46 -7.55
CA PHE A 137 4.93 -0.43 -8.94
C PHE A 137 4.58 -1.72 -9.70
N VAL A 138 4.70 -2.88 -9.05
CA VAL A 138 4.34 -4.18 -9.64
C VAL A 138 2.83 -4.29 -9.84
N LEU A 139 2.01 -3.83 -8.89
CA LEU A 139 0.55 -3.82 -9.03
C LEU A 139 0.10 -2.94 -10.19
N LYS A 140 0.75 -1.79 -10.42
CA LYS A 140 0.50 -0.97 -11.61
C LYS A 140 0.82 -1.72 -12.90
N GLN A 141 2.00 -2.33 -12.99
CA GLN A 141 2.42 -3.09 -14.17
C GLN A 141 1.49 -4.26 -14.51
N VAL A 142 0.91 -4.91 -13.49
CA VAL A 142 0.05 -6.08 -13.67
C VAL A 142 -1.40 -5.70 -13.93
N PHE A 143 -1.99 -4.80 -13.14
CA PHE A 143 -3.43 -4.54 -13.17
C PHE A 143 -3.85 -3.29 -13.95
N GLN A 144 -2.92 -2.37 -14.22
CA GLN A 144 -3.30 -1.04 -14.69
C GLN A 144 -3.18 -0.84 -16.20
N ASP A 145 -2.34 -1.61 -16.90
CA ASP A 145 -1.94 -1.27 -18.27
C ASP A 145 -2.88 -1.81 -19.36
N ASP A 146 -3.74 -0.96 -19.93
CA ASP A 146 -4.76 -1.31 -20.93
C ASP A 146 -4.21 -1.63 -22.34
N ASN A 147 -2.92 -1.44 -22.65
CA ASN A 147 -2.40 -1.55 -24.03
C ASN A 147 -0.99 -2.18 -24.16
N GLN A 148 -0.93 -3.52 -24.27
CA GLN A 148 0.23 -4.33 -24.68
C GLN A 148 1.47 -4.33 -23.77
N LEU A 149 1.60 -3.41 -22.82
CA LEU A 149 2.70 -3.34 -21.86
C LEU A 149 2.40 -4.01 -20.51
N ARG A 150 1.16 -4.49 -20.33
CA ARG A 150 0.73 -5.30 -19.19
C ARG A 150 1.66 -6.47 -18.95
N GLN A 151 2.19 -6.54 -17.74
CA GLN A 151 3.12 -7.59 -17.34
C GLN A 151 2.39 -8.85 -16.86
N SER A 152 3.13 -9.96 -16.97
CA SER A 152 2.71 -11.29 -16.53
C SER A 152 2.52 -11.36 -15.01
N MET A 153 1.54 -12.12 -14.50
CA MET A 153 1.39 -12.30 -13.04
C MET A 153 2.66 -12.87 -12.36
N PHE A 154 3.54 -13.56 -13.10
CA PHE A 154 4.83 -14.00 -12.57
C PHE A 154 5.68 -12.88 -11.96
N ILE A 155 5.55 -11.62 -12.43
CA ILE A 155 6.28 -10.51 -11.79
C ILE A 155 5.73 -10.19 -10.40
N LEU A 156 4.43 -10.40 -10.17
CA LEU A 156 3.79 -10.25 -8.87
C LEU A 156 4.22 -11.34 -7.91
N GLU A 157 4.27 -12.60 -8.36
CA GLU A 157 4.79 -13.70 -7.53
C GLU A 157 6.27 -13.51 -7.20
N ASN A 158 7.08 -13.06 -8.18
CA ASN A 158 8.48 -12.76 -7.93
C ASN A 158 8.65 -11.64 -6.89
N GLN A 159 7.81 -10.60 -6.96
CA GLN A 159 7.81 -9.55 -5.93
C GLN A 159 7.45 -10.10 -4.55
N VAL A 160 6.47 -11.00 -4.43
CA VAL A 160 6.14 -11.67 -3.16
C VAL A 160 7.34 -12.41 -2.59
N LYS A 161 8.05 -13.20 -3.42
CA LYS A 161 9.27 -13.92 -3.05
C LYS A 161 10.41 -12.99 -2.62
N GLU A 162 10.59 -11.87 -3.32
CA GLU A 162 11.58 -10.86 -2.94
C GLU A 162 11.19 -10.18 -1.62
N ASN A 163 9.90 -9.97 -1.36
CA ASN A 163 9.45 -9.41 -0.09
C ASN A 163 9.79 -10.33 1.08
N GLU A 164 9.54 -11.64 0.95
CA GLU A 164 9.90 -12.66 1.95
C GLU A 164 11.40 -12.65 2.30
N LYS A 165 12.24 -12.24 1.35
CA LYS A 165 13.70 -12.19 1.52
C LYS A 165 14.17 -10.93 2.27
N TYR A 166 13.54 -9.78 2.04
CA TYR A 166 14.08 -8.49 2.49
C TYR A 166 13.24 -7.75 3.54
N PHE A 167 11.95 -8.04 3.63
CA PHE A 167 11.11 -7.47 4.68
C PHE A 167 11.13 -8.38 5.91
N LYS A 168 11.12 -7.75 7.08
CA LYS A 168 11.02 -8.47 8.36
C LYS A 168 9.62 -9.04 8.55
N ASP A 169 8.60 -8.27 8.17
CA ASP A 169 7.19 -8.67 8.26
C ASP A 169 6.33 -7.86 7.28
N THR A 170 5.90 -8.49 6.18
CA THR A 170 5.03 -7.85 5.18
C THR A 170 3.63 -7.55 5.70
N THR A 171 3.16 -8.22 6.75
CA THR A 171 1.81 -8.01 7.31
C THR A 171 1.66 -6.64 7.99
N LEU A 172 2.79 -6.07 8.43
CA LEU A 172 2.88 -4.72 8.99
C LEU A 172 3.09 -3.64 7.91
N CYS A 173 3.31 -3.98 6.64
CA CYS A 173 3.55 -2.95 5.62
C CYS A 173 2.25 -2.30 5.12
N GLY A 174 2.30 -1.01 4.78
CA GLY A 174 1.17 -0.30 4.19
C GLY A 174 1.12 -0.50 2.68
N ILE A 175 0.08 -1.17 2.17
CA ILE A 175 -0.09 -1.43 0.73
C ILE A 175 -1.14 -0.47 0.14
N PHE A 176 -0.92 -0.01 -1.09
CA PHE A 176 -1.76 0.99 -1.75
C PHE A 176 -1.72 0.84 -3.28
N LEU A 177 -2.72 1.39 -3.96
CA LEU A 177 -2.77 1.48 -5.43
C LEU A 177 -2.56 2.89 -5.96
N ASP A 178 -2.85 3.91 -5.14
CA ASP A 178 -2.61 5.31 -5.42
C ASP A 178 -2.45 6.10 -4.12
N ASN A 179 -1.88 7.29 -4.26
CA ASN A 179 -1.65 8.27 -3.19
C ASN A 179 -1.61 9.68 -3.80
N HIS A 180 -1.15 10.65 -3.03
CA HIS A 180 -1.11 12.06 -3.45
C HIS A 180 0.14 12.46 -4.23
N ASP A 181 1.13 11.57 -4.39
CA ASP A 181 2.38 11.85 -5.13
C ASP A 181 2.43 11.15 -6.49
N GLN A 182 1.48 10.23 -6.72
CA GLN A 182 1.43 9.40 -7.91
C GLN A 182 0.13 9.62 -8.69
N ASP A 183 0.15 9.30 -9.98
CA ASP A 183 -1.07 9.29 -10.79
C ASP A 183 -2.12 8.39 -10.12
N ARG A 184 -3.37 8.83 -10.11
CA ARG A 184 -4.53 8.02 -9.71
C ARG A 184 -4.52 6.68 -10.44
N PHE A 185 -4.85 5.59 -9.74
CA PHE A 185 -4.87 4.26 -10.38
C PHE A 185 -5.81 4.25 -11.59
N LEU A 186 -6.95 4.91 -11.46
CA LEU A 186 -8.01 4.97 -12.46
C LEU A 186 -7.72 5.94 -13.64
N ASN A 187 -6.63 6.71 -13.59
CA ASN A 187 -6.22 7.50 -14.76
C ASN A 187 -5.79 6.60 -15.92
N HIS A 188 -5.14 5.50 -15.58
CA HIS A 188 -4.50 4.60 -16.55
C HIS A 188 -5.41 3.44 -16.98
N THR A 189 -6.34 3.02 -16.12
CA THR A 189 -7.39 2.05 -16.50
C THR A 189 -8.75 2.42 -15.94
N GLN A 190 -9.77 2.32 -16.79
CA GLN A 190 -11.18 2.39 -16.39
C GLN A 190 -11.88 1.04 -16.52
N ASN A 191 -11.11 -0.04 -16.76
CA ASN A 191 -11.66 -1.37 -16.89
C ASN A 191 -12.09 -1.90 -15.51
N SER A 192 -13.40 -2.07 -15.32
CA SER A 192 -13.97 -2.50 -14.04
C SER A 192 -13.51 -3.88 -13.57
N ILE A 193 -13.16 -4.81 -14.48
CA ILE A 193 -12.66 -6.14 -14.11
C ILE A 193 -11.28 -6.02 -13.48
N ARG A 194 -10.41 -5.20 -14.07
CA ARG A 194 -9.05 -4.98 -13.55
C ARG A 194 -9.05 -4.22 -12.24
N ILE A 195 -9.86 -3.17 -12.14
CA ILE A 195 -10.01 -2.41 -10.90
C ILE A 195 -10.52 -3.33 -9.77
N GLN A 196 -11.50 -4.20 -10.04
CA GLN A 196 -11.96 -5.19 -9.05
C GLN A 196 -10.84 -6.13 -8.60
N ASN A 197 -10.05 -6.67 -9.55
CA ASN A 197 -8.94 -7.56 -9.23
C ASN A 197 -7.83 -6.86 -8.42
N ALA A 198 -7.47 -5.63 -8.79
CA ALA A 198 -6.48 -4.83 -8.07
C ALA A 198 -6.94 -4.54 -6.63
N LEU A 199 -8.21 -4.14 -6.45
CA LEU A 199 -8.79 -3.89 -5.14
C LEU A 199 -8.92 -5.15 -4.31
N VAL A 200 -9.24 -6.31 -4.90
CA VAL A 200 -9.23 -7.58 -4.17
C VAL A 200 -7.82 -7.95 -3.74
N TYR A 201 -6.82 -7.82 -4.61
CA TYR A 201 -5.44 -8.07 -4.21
C TYR A 201 -5.05 -7.15 -3.04
N LEU A 202 -5.26 -5.83 -3.19
CA LEU A 202 -4.99 -4.84 -2.14
C LEU A 202 -5.67 -5.19 -0.81
N MET A 203 -6.92 -5.64 -0.85
CA MET A 203 -7.68 -5.91 0.35
C MET A 203 -7.43 -7.29 0.96
N PHE A 204 -6.75 -8.23 0.30
CA PHE A 204 -6.61 -9.61 0.78
C PHE A 204 -5.19 -10.21 0.66
N SER A 205 -4.20 -9.43 0.19
CA SER A 205 -2.78 -9.76 0.30
C SER A 205 -2.22 -9.45 1.70
N ASP A 206 -0.93 -9.71 1.90
CA ASP A 206 -0.21 -9.26 3.09
C ASP A 206 -0.11 -7.74 3.16
N GLY A 207 -0.28 -7.20 4.36
CA GLY A 207 -0.17 -5.77 4.67
C GLY A 207 -1.48 -5.13 5.13
N ILE A 208 -1.37 -3.85 5.46
CA ILE A 208 -2.47 -2.97 5.85
C ILE A 208 -2.95 -2.23 4.59
N PRO A 209 -4.18 -2.49 4.10
CA PRO A 209 -4.69 -1.80 2.92
C PRO A 209 -4.94 -0.33 3.18
N ILE A 210 -4.42 0.52 2.29
CA ILE A 210 -4.60 1.97 2.29
C ILE A 210 -5.33 2.36 1.00
N ILE A 211 -6.49 3.01 1.16
CA ILE A 211 -7.27 3.58 0.06
C ILE A 211 -7.10 5.09 0.12
N TYR A 212 -6.61 5.70 -0.96
CA TYR A 212 -6.53 7.14 -1.05
C TYR A 212 -7.90 7.73 -1.39
N MET A 213 -8.26 8.77 -0.66
CA MET A 213 -9.54 9.45 -0.75
C MET A 213 -9.84 9.90 -2.19
N GLY A 214 -11.00 9.52 -2.72
CA GLY A 214 -11.41 9.81 -4.10
C GLY A 214 -11.42 8.57 -5.00
N THR A 215 -10.66 7.53 -4.66
CA THR A 215 -10.66 6.26 -5.40
C THR A 215 -12.06 5.62 -5.38
N GLU A 216 -12.76 5.70 -4.24
CA GLU A 216 -14.15 5.26 -4.10
C GLU A 216 -15.15 6.09 -4.93
N GLN A 217 -14.75 7.29 -5.37
CA GLN A 217 -15.55 8.20 -6.20
C GLN A 217 -15.18 8.13 -7.69
N ASN A 218 -14.32 7.19 -8.08
CA ASN A 218 -13.77 7.05 -9.43
C ASN A 218 -12.91 8.24 -9.88
N PHE A 219 -12.18 8.89 -8.97
CA PHE A 219 -11.29 10.00 -9.33
C PHE A 219 -10.12 9.53 -10.21
N THR A 220 -9.78 10.33 -11.22
CA THR A 220 -8.78 9.99 -12.26
C THR A 220 -7.67 11.03 -12.40
N GLY A 221 -7.65 12.09 -11.59
CA GLY A 221 -6.73 13.20 -11.74
C GLY A 221 -7.12 14.07 -12.93
N ASN A 222 -6.13 14.45 -13.75
CA ASN A 222 -6.34 15.15 -15.01
C ASN A 222 -6.74 14.15 -16.11
N PRO A 223 -8.00 14.13 -16.57
CA PRO A 223 -8.45 13.17 -17.57
C PRO A 223 -7.81 13.40 -18.96
N ASN A 224 -7.17 14.55 -19.18
CA ASN A 224 -6.52 14.88 -20.44
C ASN A 224 -5.05 14.42 -20.52
N GLU A 225 -4.48 13.94 -19.40
CA GLU A 225 -3.08 13.55 -19.29
C GLU A 225 -2.98 12.13 -18.70
N LYS A 226 -2.79 11.13 -19.56
CA LYS A 226 -2.64 9.73 -19.11
C LYS A 226 -1.38 9.52 -18.26
N ASN A 227 -0.33 10.29 -18.49
CA ASN A 227 0.89 10.30 -17.70
C ASN A 227 1.10 11.73 -17.19
N GLY A 228 1.37 11.91 -15.89
CA GLY A 228 1.61 13.24 -15.32
C GLY A 228 0.37 13.92 -14.75
N ALA A 229 -0.72 13.18 -14.55
CA ALA A 229 -1.84 13.60 -13.71
C ALA A 229 -1.54 13.40 -12.21
N THR A 230 -0.29 13.63 -11.82
CA THR A 230 0.21 13.56 -10.44
C THR A 230 -0.20 14.85 -9.71
N ASP A 231 0.65 15.39 -8.83
CA ASP A 231 0.43 16.66 -8.16
C ASP A 231 0.37 17.83 -9.18
N PRO A 232 -0.65 18.71 -9.16
CA PRO A 232 -1.77 18.81 -8.20
C PRO A 232 -3.07 18.12 -8.62
N TRP A 233 -3.08 17.49 -9.78
CA TRP A 233 -4.28 16.92 -10.37
C TRP A 233 -4.85 15.74 -9.58
N ASN A 234 -4.02 14.93 -8.93
CA ASN A 234 -4.41 13.83 -8.04
C ASN A 234 -4.88 14.29 -6.64
N ARG A 235 -5.01 15.59 -6.40
CA ARG A 235 -5.51 16.18 -5.13
C ARG A 235 -6.93 16.73 -5.29
N GLU A 236 -7.80 16.00 -5.98
CA GLU A 236 -9.16 16.45 -6.21
C GLU A 236 -9.97 16.55 -4.90
N PRO A 237 -10.75 17.62 -4.71
CA PRO A 237 -11.51 17.83 -3.49
C PRO A 237 -12.71 16.86 -3.39
N LEU A 238 -12.72 16.01 -2.35
CA LEU A 238 -13.76 14.98 -2.18
C LEU A 238 -15.17 15.54 -2.21
N TRP A 239 -15.37 16.70 -1.58
CA TRP A 239 -16.70 17.28 -1.39
C TRP A 239 -17.42 17.55 -2.72
N ARG A 240 -16.68 17.71 -3.84
CA ARG A 240 -17.27 17.85 -5.18
C ARG A 240 -17.96 16.58 -5.67
N SER A 241 -17.64 15.42 -5.12
CA SER A 241 -18.37 14.15 -5.38
C SER A 241 -19.73 14.10 -4.69
N SER A 242 -20.07 15.10 -3.86
CA SER A 242 -21.23 15.07 -2.95
C SER A 242 -21.26 13.86 -2.02
N TYR A 243 -20.09 13.24 -1.77
CA TYR A 243 -19.94 12.04 -0.95
C TYR A 243 -20.84 10.89 -1.43
N ASN A 244 -20.96 10.72 -2.74
CA ASN A 244 -21.87 9.77 -3.35
C ASN A 244 -21.54 8.33 -2.95
N ARG A 245 -22.41 7.70 -2.13
CA ARG A 245 -22.27 6.31 -1.68
C ARG A 245 -22.81 5.29 -2.69
N SER A 246 -23.33 5.76 -3.82
CA SER A 246 -23.93 4.90 -4.85
C SER A 246 -22.95 4.44 -5.93
N THR A 247 -21.72 5.00 -5.96
CA THR A 247 -20.69 4.58 -6.90
C THR A 247 -20.39 3.09 -6.72
N TRP A 248 -20.03 2.43 -7.82
CA TRP A 248 -19.79 0.99 -7.78
C TRP A 248 -18.54 0.65 -6.94
N ILE A 249 -17.48 1.48 -6.98
CA ILE A 249 -16.26 1.29 -6.17
C ILE A 249 -16.56 1.47 -4.68
N TYR A 250 -17.35 2.47 -4.29
CA TYR A 250 -17.75 2.65 -2.89
C TYR A 250 -18.47 1.41 -2.35
N LYS A 251 -19.46 0.91 -3.08
CA LYS A 251 -20.19 -0.32 -2.73
C LYS A 251 -19.27 -1.54 -2.69
N TYR A 252 -18.34 -1.62 -3.64
CA TYR A 252 -17.39 -2.72 -3.73
C TYR A 252 -16.43 -2.71 -2.53
N LEU A 253 -15.77 -1.58 -2.23
CA LEU A 253 -14.90 -1.42 -1.06
C LEU A 253 -15.64 -1.68 0.26
N THR A 254 -16.90 -1.24 0.36
CA THR A 254 -17.77 -1.56 1.52
C THR A 254 -17.87 -3.07 1.70
N LYS A 255 -18.17 -3.79 0.61
CA LYS A 255 -18.26 -5.25 0.62
C LYS A 255 -16.94 -5.94 0.95
N LEU A 256 -15.82 -5.48 0.37
CA LEU A 256 -14.50 -6.04 0.68
C LEU A 256 -14.14 -5.86 2.16
N ASN A 257 -14.41 -4.69 2.74
CA ASN A 257 -14.21 -4.44 4.17
C ASN A 257 -15.11 -5.29 5.06
N GLN A 258 -16.39 -5.47 4.70
CA GLN A 258 -17.29 -6.38 5.42
C GLN A 258 -16.77 -7.82 5.41
N ILE A 259 -16.22 -8.28 4.27
CA ILE A 259 -15.60 -9.61 4.18
C ILE A 259 -14.36 -9.69 5.08
N ARG A 260 -13.49 -8.68 5.10
CA ARG A 260 -12.34 -8.63 6.04
C ARG A 260 -12.78 -8.70 7.50
N PHE A 261 -13.84 -7.98 7.87
CA PHE A 261 -14.41 -8.03 9.21
C PHE A 261 -14.94 -9.43 9.53
N LEU A 262 -15.66 -10.07 8.62
CA LEU A 262 -16.12 -11.45 8.79
C LEU A 262 -14.96 -12.43 9.01
N LEU A 263 -13.87 -12.29 8.27
CA LEU A 263 -12.68 -13.11 8.42
C LEU A 263 -12.06 -12.93 9.81
N LYS A 264 -12.02 -11.70 10.32
CA LYS A 264 -11.61 -11.42 11.71
C LYS A 264 -12.51 -12.14 12.72
N GLU A 265 -13.83 -12.06 12.56
CA GLU A 265 -14.78 -12.66 13.51
C GLU A 265 -14.70 -14.20 13.52
N ASN A 266 -14.42 -14.83 12.38
CA ASN A 266 -14.36 -16.29 12.29
C ASN A 266 -12.99 -16.87 12.66
N TYR A 267 -11.89 -16.13 12.42
CA TYR A 267 -10.53 -16.67 12.52
C TYR A 267 -9.60 -15.86 13.43
N GLY A 268 -10.10 -14.79 14.06
CA GLY A 268 -9.33 -13.92 14.93
C GLY A 268 -8.28 -13.09 14.18
N GLU A 269 -7.33 -12.55 14.94
CA GLU A 269 -6.25 -11.72 14.42
C GLU A 269 -5.23 -12.52 13.61
N GLU A 270 -5.12 -13.83 13.85
CA GLU A 270 -4.20 -14.73 13.14
C GLU A 270 -4.42 -14.75 11.63
N PHE A 271 -5.65 -14.49 11.16
CA PHE A 271 -5.90 -14.33 9.73
C PHE A 271 -5.02 -13.25 9.10
N PHE A 272 -4.88 -12.10 9.76
CA PHE A 272 -4.11 -10.97 9.22
C PHE A 272 -2.61 -11.20 9.33
N LEU A 273 -2.18 -11.95 10.34
CA LEU A 273 -0.78 -12.34 10.58
C LEU A 273 -0.31 -13.50 9.68
N SER A 274 -1.22 -14.27 9.08
CA SER A 274 -0.85 -15.36 8.18
C SER A 274 -0.28 -14.84 6.87
N HIS A 275 0.86 -15.36 6.40
CA HIS A 275 1.41 -14.95 5.11
C HIS A 275 0.70 -15.60 3.94
N GLN A 276 0.64 -14.88 2.82
CA GLN A 276 0.10 -15.44 1.58
C GLN A 276 1.00 -16.54 1.00
N GLN A 277 0.38 -17.60 0.47
CA GLN A 277 1.09 -18.74 -0.14
C GLN A 277 0.54 -19.02 -1.53
N THR A 278 1.39 -18.97 -2.55
CA THR A 278 1.01 -19.28 -3.94
C THR A 278 0.56 -20.73 -4.06
N ILE A 279 -0.62 -20.95 -4.66
CA ILE A 279 -1.15 -22.30 -4.95
C ILE A 279 -1.41 -22.54 -6.44
N TYR A 280 -1.48 -21.49 -7.26
CA TYR A 280 -1.45 -21.57 -8.72
C TYR A 280 -1.08 -20.23 -9.33
N ILE A 281 -0.33 -20.25 -10.43
CA ILE A 281 -0.04 -19.06 -11.23
C ILE A 281 0.13 -19.40 -12.71
N ASP A 282 -0.24 -18.45 -13.56
CA ASP A 282 0.23 -18.38 -14.95
C ASP A 282 0.36 -16.93 -15.39
N HIS A 283 0.48 -16.65 -16.69
CA HIS A 283 0.64 -15.28 -17.18
C HIS A 283 -0.51 -14.32 -16.82
N ASN A 284 -1.70 -14.85 -16.50
CA ASN A 284 -2.90 -14.05 -16.35
C ASN A 284 -3.64 -14.25 -15.03
N THR A 285 -3.34 -15.30 -14.27
CA THR A 285 -4.02 -15.64 -13.02
C THR A 285 -3.01 -15.78 -11.92
N TYR A 286 -3.33 -15.24 -10.75
CA TYR A 286 -2.62 -15.52 -9.53
C TYR A 286 -3.60 -16.03 -8.47
N VAL A 287 -3.29 -17.21 -7.91
CA VAL A 287 -4.08 -17.83 -6.86
C VAL A 287 -3.19 -18.11 -5.67
N TYR A 288 -3.58 -17.58 -4.53
CA TYR A 288 -2.86 -17.76 -3.28
C TYR A 288 -3.83 -18.01 -2.13
N LYS A 289 -3.31 -18.60 -1.06
CA LYS A 289 -4.03 -18.75 0.21
C LYS A 289 -3.49 -17.74 1.23
N LYS A 290 -4.38 -17.16 2.03
CA LYS A 290 -4.05 -16.43 3.25
C LYS A 290 -4.92 -17.01 4.36
N GLY A 291 -4.30 -17.76 5.27
CA GLY A 291 -5.02 -18.63 6.21
C GLY A 291 -5.99 -19.57 5.48
N PRO A 292 -7.29 -19.59 5.86
CA PRO A 292 -8.31 -20.43 5.22
C PRO A 292 -8.84 -19.86 3.89
N LEU A 293 -8.58 -18.58 3.60
CA LEU A 293 -9.09 -17.90 2.41
C LEU A 293 -8.22 -18.23 1.20
N MET A 294 -8.85 -18.69 0.12
CA MET A 294 -8.24 -18.76 -1.20
C MET A 294 -8.66 -17.52 -2.00
N VAL A 295 -7.68 -16.78 -2.48
CA VAL A 295 -7.86 -15.56 -3.28
C VAL A 295 -7.45 -15.84 -4.70
N ILE A 296 -8.33 -15.50 -5.65
CA ILE A 296 -8.07 -15.65 -7.09
C ILE A 296 -8.19 -14.27 -7.72
N VAL A 297 -7.13 -13.83 -8.39
CA VAL A 297 -7.10 -12.57 -9.14
C VAL A 297 -6.56 -12.76 -10.55
N SER A 298 -6.98 -11.89 -11.46
CA SER A 298 -6.61 -11.89 -12.87
C SER A 298 -6.24 -10.50 -13.37
N ASN A 299 -5.35 -10.45 -14.35
CA ASN A 299 -4.95 -9.22 -15.04
C ASN A 299 -5.70 -9.01 -16.37
N GLN A 300 -6.71 -9.85 -16.64
CA GLN A 300 -7.55 -9.74 -17.84
C GLN A 300 -8.57 -8.60 -17.75
N SER A 301 -9.01 -8.13 -18.92
CA SER A 301 -9.95 -7.01 -19.09
C SER A 301 -11.34 -7.43 -19.57
N PHE A 302 -11.57 -8.72 -19.81
CA PHE A 302 -12.81 -9.26 -20.36
C PHE A 302 -13.26 -10.46 -19.54
N GLN A 303 -14.53 -10.84 -19.71
CA GLN A 303 -15.09 -12.02 -19.04
C GLN A 303 -14.81 -13.27 -19.86
N GLN A 304 -14.20 -14.26 -19.24
CA GLN A 304 -14.09 -15.62 -19.79
C GLN A 304 -13.90 -16.61 -18.64
N THR A 305 -14.51 -17.77 -18.79
CA THR A 305 -14.36 -18.89 -17.87
C THR A 305 -13.00 -19.53 -18.06
N LYS A 306 -12.36 -19.93 -16.95
CA LYS A 306 -11.08 -20.63 -16.98
C LYS A 306 -11.06 -21.83 -16.06
N ASN A 307 -10.42 -22.89 -16.52
CA ASN A 307 -10.08 -24.06 -15.72
C ASN A 307 -8.58 -24.07 -15.47
N PHE A 308 -8.17 -24.40 -14.25
CA PHE A 308 -6.77 -24.66 -13.94
C PHE A 308 -6.61 -25.72 -12.84
N SER A 309 -5.46 -26.38 -12.86
CA SER A 309 -5.06 -27.36 -11.85
C SER A 309 -4.23 -26.68 -10.77
N LEU A 310 -4.66 -26.78 -9.52
CA LEU A 310 -3.94 -26.23 -8.37
C LEU A 310 -2.69 -27.06 -8.07
N TYR A 311 -1.60 -26.43 -7.61
CA TYR A 311 -0.33 -27.09 -7.29
C TYR A 311 -0.43 -27.95 -6.02
N SER A 312 -1.17 -27.47 -5.02
CA SER A 312 -1.33 -28.12 -3.72
C SER A 312 -2.68 -28.81 -3.62
N THR A 313 -2.72 -30.04 -3.11
CA THR A 313 -3.97 -30.74 -2.80
C THR A 313 -4.82 -29.94 -1.82
N ILE A 314 -6.08 -29.70 -2.17
CA ILE A 314 -7.02 -28.98 -1.33
C ILE A 314 -7.99 -29.98 -0.67
N ASN A 315 -8.06 -29.98 0.67
CA ASN A 315 -8.82 -30.98 1.44
C ASN A 315 -10.34 -30.79 1.45
N PHE A 316 -10.85 -29.68 0.91
CA PHE A 316 -12.27 -29.34 0.92
C PHE A 316 -12.83 -29.38 -0.50
N ASN A 317 -13.97 -30.05 -0.65
CA ASN A 317 -14.61 -30.21 -1.96
C ASN A 317 -15.48 -29.01 -2.35
N GLN A 318 -16.06 -28.30 -1.38
CA GLN A 318 -16.98 -27.18 -1.62
C GLN A 318 -16.47 -25.87 -1.01
N TRP A 319 -16.47 -24.83 -1.84
CA TRP A 319 -15.94 -23.52 -1.52
C TRP A 319 -16.97 -22.45 -1.85
N LYS A 320 -17.31 -21.60 -0.87
CA LYS A 320 -18.19 -20.46 -1.10
C LYS A 320 -17.39 -19.24 -1.49
N ASP A 321 -17.72 -18.63 -2.62
CA ASP A 321 -17.23 -17.31 -2.98
C ASP A 321 -17.96 -16.23 -2.19
N LEU A 322 -17.23 -15.47 -1.37
CA LEU A 322 -17.76 -14.40 -0.55
C LEU A 322 -18.19 -13.17 -1.38
N LEU A 323 -17.72 -13.06 -2.64
CA LEU A 323 -18.13 -11.99 -3.55
C LEU A 323 -19.45 -12.32 -4.25
N SER A 324 -19.61 -13.51 -4.84
CA SER A 324 -20.82 -13.85 -5.60
C SER A 324 -21.85 -14.69 -4.83
N ASN A 325 -21.50 -15.21 -3.65
CA ASN A 325 -22.22 -16.27 -2.92
C ASN A 325 -22.36 -17.61 -3.67
N LYS A 326 -21.70 -17.78 -4.82
CA LYS A 326 -21.67 -19.05 -5.55
C LYS A 326 -20.84 -20.09 -4.80
N ILE A 327 -21.21 -21.36 -4.97
CA ILE A 327 -20.42 -22.50 -4.53
C ILE A 327 -19.59 -23.00 -5.71
N TYR A 328 -18.30 -23.19 -5.47
CA TYR A 328 -17.34 -23.78 -6.37
C TYR A 328 -16.92 -25.14 -5.84
N GLU A 329 -16.70 -26.07 -6.75
CA GLU A 329 -16.19 -27.40 -6.42
C GLU A 329 -14.80 -27.59 -7.00
N ILE A 330 -13.89 -28.11 -6.18
CA ILE A 330 -12.58 -28.58 -6.62
C ILE A 330 -12.71 -30.08 -6.85
N ASN A 331 -12.51 -30.52 -8.09
CA ASN A 331 -12.69 -31.92 -8.42
C ASN A 331 -11.55 -32.79 -7.86
N HIS A 332 -11.69 -34.12 -7.98
CA HIS A 332 -10.69 -35.09 -7.51
C HIS A 332 -9.34 -35.02 -8.26
N TYR A 333 -9.26 -34.27 -9.36
CA TYR A 333 -8.00 -33.94 -10.05
C TYR A 333 -7.41 -32.60 -9.61
N ASN A 334 -7.92 -32.02 -8.52
CA ASN A 334 -7.49 -30.72 -7.98
C ASN A 334 -7.69 -29.56 -8.98
N GLN A 335 -8.71 -29.67 -9.85
CA GLN A 335 -9.04 -28.64 -10.82
C GLN A 335 -10.16 -27.75 -10.31
N LEU A 336 -9.98 -26.45 -10.48
CA LEU A 336 -10.97 -25.42 -10.18
C LEU A 336 -11.39 -24.74 -11.49
N LYS A 337 -12.70 -24.56 -11.65
CA LYS A 337 -13.31 -23.80 -12.74
C LYS A 337 -13.82 -22.47 -12.19
N ILE A 338 -13.28 -21.37 -12.68
CA ILE A 338 -13.67 -20.01 -12.27
C ILE A 338 -14.49 -19.32 -13.36
N ASP A 339 -15.41 -18.46 -12.92
CA ASP A 339 -16.25 -17.67 -13.83
C ASP A 339 -15.60 -16.30 -14.11
N ASN A 340 -15.55 -15.94 -15.40
CA ASN A 340 -15.53 -14.56 -15.89
C ASN A 340 -14.34 -13.65 -15.53
N TRP A 341 -13.16 -14.19 -15.16
CA TRP A 341 -11.95 -13.40 -14.82
C TRP A 341 -12.14 -12.33 -13.73
N LEU A 342 -13.32 -12.26 -13.12
CA LEU A 342 -13.60 -11.49 -11.92
C LEU A 342 -12.81 -12.14 -10.78
N PRO A 343 -12.41 -11.36 -9.76
CA PRO A 343 -11.75 -11.94 -8.61
C PRO A 343 -12.73 -12.84 -7.83
N GLN A 344 -12.21 -13.87 -7.16
CA GLN A 344 -12.98 -14.71 -6.25
C GLN A 344 -12.32 -14.78 -4.87
N LEU A 345 -13.15 -14.85 -3.84
CA LEU A 345 -12.74 -14.99 -2.44
C LEU A 345 -13.36 -16.26 -1.89
N LEU A 346 -12.65 -17.38 -2.02
CA LEU A 346 -13.17 -18.70 -1.72
C LEU A 346 -12.84 -19.09 -0.28
N LEU A 347 -13.87 -19.39 0.53
CA LEU A 347 -13.73 -20.06 1.83
C LEU A 347 -14.33 -21.46 1.78
N PRO A 348 -13.77 -22.45 2.50
CA PRO A 348 -14.41 -23.75 2.62
C PRO A 348 -15.76 -23.61 3.32
N VAL A 349 -16.80 -24.27 2.78
CA VAL A 349 -18.17 -24.18 3.33
C VAL A 349 -18.22 -24.67 4.78
N SER A 350 -17.44 -25.68 5.14
CA SER A 350 -17.34 -26.23 6.49
C SER A 350 -16.64 -25.33 7.50
N SER A 351 -16.00 -24.24 7.06
CA SER A 351 -15.20 -23.34 7.92
C SER A 351 -15.96 -22.09 8.37
N LEU A 352 -17.19 -21.89 7.92
CA LEU A 352 -18.00 -20.72 8.28
C LEU A 352 -18.71 -20.97 9.63
N ILE A 353 -18.26 -20.29 10.68
CA ILE A 353 -18.86 -20.35 12.03
C ILE A 353 -20.03 -19.35 12.11
N PHE A 354 -19.86 -18.15 11.56
CA PHE A 354 -20.90 -17.14 11.49
C PHE A 354 -21.42 -16.96 10.05
N PRO A 355 -22.72 -17.13 9.80
CA PRO A 355 -23.29 -16.91 8.47
C PRO A 355 -23.26 -15.43 8.10
N PHE A 356 -23.13 -15.14 6.80
CA PHE A 356 -23.39 -13.83 6.24
C PHE A 356 -24.86 -13.46 6.55
N CYS A 357 -25.10 -12.52 7.47
CA CYS A 357 -26.37 -11.80 7.46
C CYS A 357 -26.33 -10.89 6.24
N SER A 358 -27.18 -11.18 5.25
CA SER A 358 -27.36 -10.30 4.09
C SER A 358 -27.78 -8.93 4.58
N ALA A 359 -26.92 -7.92 4.37
CA ALA A 359 -27.26 -6.52 4.56
C ALA A 359 -28.09 -5.99 3.38
#